data_AF-S2JBI2-F1
#
_entry.id   AF-S2JBI2-F1
#
_cell.length_a   1.000
_cell.length_b   1.000
_cell.length_c   1.000
_cell.angle_alpha   90.00
_cell.angle_beta   90.00
_cell.angle_gamma   90.00
#
_symmetry.space_group_name_H-M   'P 1'
#
loop_
_entity.id
_entity.type
_entity.pdbx_description
1 polymer ?
#
loop_
_entity_poly.entity_id
_entity_poly.type
_entity_poly.pdbx_seq_one_letter_code
_entity_poly.pdbx_strand_id
1 'polypeptide(L)'
;MTSTTAKRPKNVPVTETFYGYIETTRDSLLLFEACKRGLLPRITRRLQDKERVLIRSGTIFCFDEHESGIKRWTDGFVWSPSRIMGNFLIYRELEDKKLIRTTDALLNKQTTATRNDTGYVMAPDLLRRQQEKALVGSLKASFKFKRNGLIKKSMSLIVDGVQQHIISYYTKEDVMSSKLRTPSSLVELSSLEVSPGLHLRQNFRIPAFQQNMIEDTSITDDDG
;
A
#
# COMPACT_ATOMS: atom_id res chain seq x y z
N MET A 1 42.21 18.61 3.95
CA MET A 1 40.91 19.13 4.42
C MET A 1 40.00 17.93 4.69
N THR A 2 39.92 17.49 5.93
CA THR A 2 39.11 16.34 6.35
C THR A 2 37.66 16.79 6.54
N SER A 3 36.81 16.45 5.56
CA SER A 3 35.36 16.65 5.64
C SER A 3 34.82 15.84 6.82
N THR A 4 34.50 16.55 7.91
CA THR A 4 33.91 15.95 9.10
C THR A 4 32.43 15.73 8.81
N THR A 5 32.04 14.51 8.45
CA THR A 5 30.63 14.14 8.26
C THR A 5 29.94 14.24 9.63
N ALA A 6 29.18 15.31 9.84
CA ALA A 6 28.41 15.50 11.06
C ALA A 6 27.48 14.28 11.28
N LYS A 7 27.61 13.62 12.44
CA LYS A 7 26.72 12.52 12.83
C LYS A 7 25.29 13.08 12.94
N ARG A 8 24.39 12.64 12.06
CA ARG A 8 22.97 13.04 12.09
C ARG A 8 22.36 12.68 13.47
N PRO A 9 21.51 13.55 14.04
CA PRO A 9 20.90 13.30 15.34
C PRO A 9 20.02 12.06 15.30
N LYS A 10 20.25 11.12 16.22
CA LYS A 10 19.57 9.81 16.28
C LYS A 10 18.07 9.90 16.64
N ASN A 11 17.56 11.08 17.01
CA ASN A 11 16.24 11.26 17.63
C ASN A 11 15.30 12.22 16.89
N VAL A 12 15.47 12.43 15.58
CA VAL A 12 14.46 13.17 14.80
C VAL A 12 13.14 12.38 14.82
N PRO A 13 12.01 12.99 15.23
CA PRO A 13 10.70 12.36 15.16
C PRO A 13 10.37 11.95 13.72
N VAL A 14 9.82 10.76 13.56
CA VAL A 14 9.37 10.28 12.26
C VAL A 14 7.91 10.69 12.05
N THR A 15 7.59 11.14 10.84
CA THR A 15 6.22 11.39 10.37
C THR A 15 5.97 10.58 9.11
N GLU A 16 4.70 10.33 8.78
CA GLU A 16 4.32 9.86 7.46
C GLU A 16 4.73 10.84 6.36
N THR A 17 5.07 10.30 5.18
CA THR A 17 5.35 11.09 3.98
C THR A 17 4.08 11.75 3.47
N PHE A 18 2.96 11.02 3.51
CA PHE A 18 1.66 11.50 3.08
C PHE A 18 0.55 10.72 3.80
N TYR A 19 -0.63 11.34 3.93
CA TYR A 19 -1.85 10.69 4.41
C TYR A 19 -2.92 10.69 3.31
N GLY A 20 -3.21 9.51 2.75
CA GLY A 20 -4.18 9.34 1.68
C GLY A 20 -4.09 7.97 1.01
N TYR A 21 -4.51 7.89 -0.25
CA TYR A 21 -4.55 6.64 -1.02
C TYR A 21 -3.76 6.76 -2.32
N ILE A 22 -2.96 5.74 -2.65
CA ILE A 22 -2.30 5.63 -3.94
C ILE A 22 -3.17 4.75 -4.82
N GLU A 23 -3.84 5.36 -5.78
CA GLU A 23 -4.68 4.64 -6.75
C GLU A 23 -3.84 4.20 -7.95
N THR A 24 -3.07 5.15 -8.50
CA THR A 24 -2.37 4.98 -9.77
C THR A 24 -0.86 5.05 -9.62
N THR A 25 -0.14 4.64 -10.67
CA THR A 25 1.31 4.90 -10.76
C THR A 25 1.62 6.39 -10.72
N ARG A 26 0.77 7.23 -11.32
CA ARG A 26 0.95 8.70 -11.31
C ARG A 26 0.97 9.24 -9.90
N ASP A 27 0.09 8.77 -9.02
CA ASP A 27 0.10 9.18 -7.60
C ASP A 27 1.44 8.88 -6.92
N SER A 28 2.01 7.70 -7.15
CA SER A 28 3.34 7.35 -6.63
C SER A 28 4.42 8.30 -7.17
N LEU A 29 4.39 8.60 -8.47
CA LEU A 29 5.36 9.48 -9.12
C LEU A 29 5.30 10.91 -8.57
N LEU A 30 4.10 11.42 -8.29
CA LEU A 30 3.91 12.73 -7.64
C LEU A 30 4.54 12.74 -6.23
N LEU A 31 4.33 11.68 -5.45
CA LEU A 31 4.92 11.57 -4.12
C LEU A 31 6.45 11.44 -4.16
N PHE A 32 7.01 10.67 -5.10
CA PHE A 32 8.45 10.60 -5.30
C PHE A 32 9.04 11.97 -5.71
N GLU A 33 8.39 12.68 -6.64
CA GLU A 33 8.82 14.01 -7.07
C GLU A 33 8.77 15.01 -5.90
N ALA A 34 7.68 15.03 -5.13
CA ALA A 34 7.54 15.89 -3.95
C ALA A 34 8.62 15.59 -2.89
N CYS A 35 8.94 14.31 -2.66
CA CYS A 35 10.04 13.90 -1.78
C CYS A 35 11.41 14.35 -2.29
N LYS A 36 11.66 14.22 -3.60
CA LYS A 36 12.90 14.66 -4.26
C LYS A 36 13.10 16.17 -4.11
N ARG A 37 12.03 16.96 -4.20
CA ARG A 37 12.04 18.42 -3.98
C ARG A 37 12.09 18.84 -2.52
N GLY A 38 12.00 17.89 -1.58
CA GLY A 38 11.95 18.20 -0.14
C GLY A 38 10.61 18.79 0.32
N LEU A 39 9.55 18.71 -0.49
CA LEU A 39 8.21 19.17 -0.15
C LEU A 39 7.51 18.22 0.81
N LEU A 40 7.81 16.92 0.72
CA LEU A 40 7.32 15.89 1.63
C LEU A 40 8.49 15.19 2.34
N PRO A 41 8.31 14.77 3.61
CA PRO A 41 9.37 14.11 4.36
C PRO A 41 9.59 12.68 3.85
N ARG A 42 10.84 12.22 3.92
CA ARG A 42 11.24 10.84 3.65
C ARG A 42 11.63 10.13 4.94
N ILE A 43 11.43 8.82 4.96
CA ILE A 43 11.96 7.97 6.02
C ILE A 43 13.46 7.77 5.78
N THR A 44 14.27 8.19 6.75
CA THR A 44 15.74 8.14 6.70
C THR A 44 16.35 7.11 7.65
N ARG A 45 15.52 6.33 8.34
CA ARG A 45 15.91 5.23 9.22
C ARG A 45 14.73 4.32 9.49
N ARG A 46 14.97 3.10 10.01
CA ARG A 46 13.88 2.21 10.42
C ARG A 46 13.02 2.83 11.52
N LEU A 47 11.72 2.54 11.47
CA LEU A 47 10.79 2.86 12.54
C LEU A 47 11.14 2.10 13.80
N GLN A 48 11.16 2.80 14.93
CA GLN A 48 11.19 2.22 16.26
C GLN A 48 9.81 1.65 16.61
N ASP A 49 9.75 0.73 17.59
CA ASP A 49 8.49 0.07 17.97
C ASP A 49 7.39 1.08 18.34
N LYS A 50 7.75 2.12 19.10
CA LYS A 50 6.82 3.21 19.46
C LYS A 50 6.31 4.03 18.27
N GLU A 51 7.06 4.08 17.17
CA GLU A 51 6.70 4.84 15.96
C GLU A 51 5.80 4.02 15.03
N ARG A 52 5.70 2.69 15.23
CA ARG A 52 4.82 1.84 14.41
C ARG A 52 3.34 2.14 14.62
N VAL A 53 2.98 2.89 15.67
CA VAL A 53 1.63 3.45 15.85
C VAL A 53 1.22 4.37 14.69
N LEU A 54 2.18 4.90 13.94
CA LEU A 54 1.91 5.69 12.74
C LEU A 54 1.35 4.84 11.59
N ILE A 55 1.54 3.52 11.61
CA ILE A 55 1.07 2.60 10.57
C ILE A 55 -0.43 2.37 10.76
N ARG A 56 -1.22 3.12 9.99
CA ARG A 56 -2.67 3.04 9.96
C ARG A 56 -3.18 3.22 8.53
N SER A 57 -4.49 3.06 8.35
CA SER A 57 -5.12 3.35 7.07
C SER A 57 -4.89 4.81 6.65
N GLY A 58 -4.44 5.00 5.42
CA GLY A 58 -4.02 6.28 4.85
C GLY A 58 -2.52 6.56 4.94
N THR A 59 -1.77 5.85 5.80
CA THR A 59 -0.35 6.13 6.00
C THR A 59 0.47 5.74 4.77
N ILE A 60 1.30 6.67 4.28
CA ILE A 60 2.24 6.44 3.19
C ILE A 60 3.64 6.87 3.62
N PHE A 61 4.63 6.02 3.34
CA PHE A 61 6.05 6.30 3.56
C PHE A 61 6.85 6.16 2.27
N CYS A 62 7.72 7.13 2.01
CA CYS A 62 8.75 7.05 0.98
C CYS A 62 10.14 6.95 1.62
N PHE A 63 11.02 6.15 1.06
CA PHE A 63 12.43 6.12 1.46
C PHE A 63 13.37 5.80 0.30
N ASP A 64 14.57 6.33 0.44
CA ASP A 64 15.73 6.07 -0.39
C ASP A 64 16.59 4.99 0.29
N GLU A 65 16.98 3.92 -0.42
CA GLU A 65 17.77 2.83 0.17
C GLU A 65 19.14 3.30 0.68
N HIS A 66 19.81 4.19 -0.05
CA HIS A 66 21.16 4.65 0.27
C HIS A 66 21.14 5.59 1.49
N GLU A 67 20.20 6.53 1.53
CA GLU A 67 20.04 7.46 2.66
C GLU A 67 19.56 6.74 3.92
N SER A 68 18.58 5.84 3.79
CA SER A 68 17.94 5.22 4.95
C SER A 68 18.63 3.93 5.44
N GLY A 69 19.39 3.27 4.57
CA GLY A 69 19.90 1.92 4.78
C GLY A 69 18.82 0.84 4.79
N ILE A 70 17.57 1.17 4.44
CA ILE A 70 16.44 0.23 4.45
C ILE A 70 16.32 -0.42 3.07
N LYS A 71 16.68 -1.71 2.96
CA LYS A 71 16.46 -2.50 1.73
C LYS A 71 15.12 -3.23 1.69
N ARG A 72 14.53 -3.43 2.86
CA ARG A 72 13.25 -4.13 3.04
C ARG A 72 12.49 -3.47 4.17
N TRP A 73 11.25 -3.12 3.89
CA TRP A 73 10.35 -2.53 4.87
C TRP A 73 9.85 -3.59 5.87
N THR A 74 9.87 -3.24 7.15
CA THR A 74 9.47 -4.13 8.26
C THR A 74 8.55 -3.35 9.20
N ASP A 75 7.32 -3.83 9.35
CA ASP A 75 6.24 -3.13 10.04
C ASP A 75 5.63 -3.89 11.23
N GLY A 76 6.05 -5.15 11.44
CA GLY A 76 5.59 -5.97 12.56
C GLY A 76 4.24 -6.67 12.35
N PHE A 77 3.60 -6.49 11.18
CA PHE A 77 2.34 -7.18 10.85
C PHE A 77 2.60 -8.51 10.14
N VAL A 78 1.65 -9.44 10.24
CA VAL A 78 1.65 -10.70 9.49
C VAL A 78 0.90 -10.48 8.17
N TRP A 79 1.61 -10.69 7.05
CA TRP A 79 1.10 -10.40 5.71
C TRP A 79 0.87 -11.68 4.90
N SER A 80 -0.12 -11.66 4.02
CA SER A 80 -0.26 -12.65 2.95
C SER A 80 0.96 -12.65 2.02
N PRO A 81 1.17 -13.70 1.19
CA PRO A 81 2.02 -13.59 0.02
C PRO A 81 1.61 -12.42 -0.88
N SER A 82 2.57 -11.86 -1.63
CA SER A 82 2.30 -10.73 -2.51
C SER A 82 1.37 -11.10 -3.67
N ARG A 83 0.66 -10.09 -4.16
CA ARG A 83 -0.04 -10.10 -5.45
C ARG A 83 0.43 -8.92 -6.28
N ILE A 84 0.64 -9.16 -7.57
CA ILE A 84 0.96 -8.09 -8.51
C ILE A 84 -0.37 -7.47 -8.94
N MET A 85 -0.48 -6.15 -8.81
CA MET A 85 -1.60 -5.37 -9.33
C MET A 85 -1.05 -4.13 -10.02
N GLY A 86 -1.05 -4.15 -11.35
CA GLY A 86 -0.30 -3.21 -12.16
C GLY A 86 1.17 -3.15 -11.76
N ASN A 87 1.64 -1.96 -11.39
CA ASN A 87 3.03 -1.72 -10.94
C ASN A 87 3.23 -1.95 -9.43
N PHE A 88 2.21 -2.39 -8.71
CA PHE A 88 2.25 -2.55 -7.26
C PHE A 88 2.35 -4.02 -6.84
N LEU A 89 2.94 -4.22 -5.66
CA LEU A 89 2.76 -5.44 -4.89
C LEU A 89 1.76 -5.16 -3.76
N ILE A 90 0.77 -6.04 -3.63
CA ILE A 90 -0.29 -5.95 -2.63
C ILE A 90 -0.19 -7.09 -1.64
N TYR A 91 -0.40 -6.77 -0.37
CA TYR A 91 -0.41 -7.69 0.76
C TYR A 91 -1.62 -7.40 1.64
N ARG A 92 -2.26 -8.44 2.17
CA ARG A 92 -3.35 -8.30 3.14
C ARG A 92 -2.92 -8.80 4.50
N GLU A 93 -3.35 -8.10 5.54
CA GLU A 93 -3.09 -8.48 6.92
C GLU A 93 -3.80 -9.80 7.26
N LEU A 94 -3.08 -10.69 7.92
CA LEU A 94 -3.57 -11.97 8.42
C LEU A 94 -3.79 -11.89 9.94
N GLU A 95 -4.62 -12.78 10.46
CA GLU A 95 -4.74 -12.92 11.92
C GLU A 95 -3.44 -13.46 12.53
N ASP A 96 -3.00 -12.85 13.64
CA ASP A 96 -1.84 -13.36 14.37
C ASP A 96 -2.25 -14.59 15.21
N LYS A 97 -1.75 -15.76 14.81
CA LYS A 97 -2.00 -17.03 15.51
C LYS A 97 -1.58 -17.01 16.99
N LYS A 98 -0.69 -16.10 17.40
CA LYS A 98 -0.29 -15.95 18.81
C LYS A 98 -1.40 -15.33 19.67
N LEU A 99 -2.20 -14.42 19.10
CA LEU A 99 -3.32 -13.78 19.80
C LEU A 99 -4.58 -14.66 19.83
N ILE A 100 -4.76 -15.51 18.82
CA ILE A 100 -5.91 -16.44 18.71
C ILE A 100 -5.96 -17.41 19.92
N ARG A 101 -4.79 -17.85 20.43
CA ARG A 101 -4.73 -18.77 21.58
C ARG A 101 -5.31 -18.19 22.87
N THR A 102 -5.37 -16.87 23.01
CA THR A 102 -5.90 -16.21 24.22
C THR A 102 -7.39 -15.92 24.11
N THR A 103 -7.91 -15.71 22.89
CA THR A 103 -9.31 -15.34 22.65
C THR A 103 -10.24 -16.53 22.43
N ASP A 104 -9.73 -17.66 21.90
CA ASP A 104 -10.55 -18.86 21.67
C ASP A 104 -11.08 -19.50 22.97
N ALA A 105 -10.45 -19.21 24.12
CA ALA A 105 -10.96 -19.65 25.43
C ALA A 105 -12.19 -18.85 25.92
N LEU A 106 -12.46 -17.67 25.34
CA LEU A 106 -13.52 -16.76 25.83
C LEU A 106 -14.69 -16.55 24.86
N LEU A 107 -14.54 -16.86 23.57
CA LEU A 107 -15.55 -16.53 22.54
C LEU A 107 -16.34 -17.73 22.01
N ASN A 108 -16.05 -18.95 22.44
CA ASN A 108 -16.65 -20.16 21.85
C ASN A 108 -18.10 -20.44 22.31
N LYS A 109 -18.91 -19.42 22.61
CA LYS A 109 -20.32 -19.59 22.99
C LYS A 109 -21.34 -18.81 22.15
N GLN A 110 -20.98 -17.85 21.30
CA GLN A 110 -21.97 -17.10 20.53
C GLN A 110 -21.44 -16.59 19.21
N THR A 111 -21.67 -17.34 18.12
CA THR A 111 -22.12 -16.83 16.81
C THR A 111 -22.18 -17.98 15.80
N THR A 112 -23.24 -18.78 15.92
CA THR A 112 -23.82 -19.44 14.74
C THR A 112 -24.40 -18.35 13.85
N ALA A 113 -23.59 -17.82 12.94
CA ALA A 113 -24.10 -16.99 11.86
C ALA A 113 -24.98 -17.88 10.97
N THR A 114 -26.29 -17.65 11.04
CA THR A 114 -27.31 -18.15 10.12
C THR A 114 -26.86 -17.84 8.69
N ARG A 115 -26.36 -18.86 7.98
CA ARG A 115 -26.24 -18.84 6.53
C ARG A 115 -27.65 -18.97 5.98
N ASN A 116 -28.29 -17.85 5.64
CA ASN A 116 -29.45 -17.87 4.78
C ASN A 116 -28.95 -18.22 3.37
N ASP A 117 -28.99 -19.52 3.07
CA ASP A 117 -28.68 -20.14 1.79
C ASP A 117 -29.85 -19.96 0.82
N THR A 118 -30.21 -18.70 0.53
CA THR A 118 -30.97 -18.37 -0.66
C THR A 118 -29.95 -18.02 -1.72
N GLY A 119 -29.70 -18.90 -2.69
CA GLY A 119 -28.66 -18.80 -3.72
C GLY A 119 -28.72 -17.59 -4.66
N TYR A 120 -29.46 -16.53 -4.31
CA TYR A 120 -29.49 -15.25 -5.01
C TYR A 120 -28.53 -14.27 -4.35
N VAL A 121 -27.43 -13.94 -5.03
CA VAL A 121 -26.55 -12.82 -4.65
C VAL A 121 -27.15 -11.54 -5.23
N MET A 122 -27.42 -10.55 -4.38
CA MET A 122 -27.97 -9.27 -4.84
C MET A 122 -26.93 -8.49 -5.66
N ALA A 123 -27.36 -7.75 -6.69
CA ALA A 123 -26.46 -6.96 -7.54
C ALA A 123 -25.55 -5.97 -6.77
N PRO A 124 -26.00 -5.28 -5.70
CA PRO A 124 -25.12 -4.42 -4.89
C PRO A 124 -23.98 -5.19 -4.21
N ASP A 125 -24.19 -6.44 -3.80
CA ASP A 125 -23.15 -7.27 -3.19
C ASP A 125 -22.11 -7.70 -4.22
N LEU A 126 -22.51 -7.94 -5.46
CA LEU A 126 -21.59 -8.26 -6.56
C LEU A 126 -20.69 -7.08 -6.89
N LEU A 127 -21.27 -5.87 -7.03
CA LEU A 127 -20.51 -4.64 -7.26
C LEU A 127 -19.51 -4.38 -6.12
N ARG A 128 -19.96 -4.53 -4.87
CA ARG A 128 -19.08 -4.40 -3.71
C ARG A 128 -17.92 -5.39 -3.78
N ARG A 129 -18.17 -6.67 -4.09
CA ARG A 129 -17.12 -7.68 -4.24
C ARG A 129 -16.15 -7.36 -5.38
N GLN A 130 -16.64 -6.81 -6.50
CA GLN A 130 -15.80 -6.40 -7.62
C GLN A 130 -14.88 -5.24 -7.23
N GLN A 131 -15.42 -4.22 -6.56
CA GLN A 131 -14.62 -3.11 -6.01
C GLN A 131 -13.56 -3.62 -5.02
N GLU A 132 -13.92 -4.54 -4.12
CA GLU A 132 -12.95 -5.12 -3.21
C GLU A 132 -11.82 -5.88 -3.94
N LYS A 133 -12.14 -6.62 -5.00
CA LYS A 133 -11.14 -7.30 -5.85
C LYS A 133 -10.20 -6.31 -6.54
N ALA A 134 -10.68 -5.14 -6.95
CA ALA A 134 -9.83 -4.08 -7.52
C ALA A 134 -8.83 -3.49 -6.51
N LEU A 135 -9.10 -3.61 -5.20
CA LEU A 135 -8.19 -3.14 -4.16
C LEU A 135 -7.15 -4.19 -3.75
N VAL A 136 -7.54 -5.46 -3.63
CA VAL A 136 -6.67 -6.50 -3.04
C VAL A 136 -6.28 -7.64 -3.98
N GLY A 137 -6.88 -7.68 -5.16
CA GLY A 137 -6.75 -8.76 -6.13
C GLY A 137 -7.42 -10.05 -5.65
N SER A 138 -7.27 -11.09 -6.46
CA SER A 138 -7.78 -12.42 -6.14
C SER A 138 -6.78 -13.22 -5.30
N LEU A 139 -7.20 -13.65 -4.11
CA LEU A 139 -6.43 -14.54 -3.24
C LEU A 139 -7.19 -15.85 -2.99
N LYS A 140 -6.43 -16.93 -2.80
CA LYS A 140 -6.99 -18.24 -2.43
C LYS A 140 -7.67 -18.11 -1.06
N ALA A 141 -8.83 -18.74 -0.90
CA ALA A 141 -9.65 -18.70 0.31
C ALA A 141 -9.01 -19.37 1.55
N SER A 142 -7.84 -20.01 1.39
CA SER A 142 -7.17 -20.76 2.46
C SER A 142 -6.50 -19.89 3.53
N PHE A 143 -6.38 -18.58 3.32
CA PHE A 143 -5.77 -17.67 4.30
C PHE A 143 -6.83 -17.09 5.25
N LYS A 144 -6.53 -17.08 6.56
CA LYS A 144 -7.32 -16.37 7.57
C LYS A 144 -6.96 -14.88 7.57
N PHE A 145 -7.63 -14.13 6.70
CA PHE A 145 -7.48 -12.68 6.67
C PHE A 145 -8.11 -12.04 7.90
N LYS A 146 -7.41 -11.07 8.49
CA LYS A 146 -7.95 -10.31 9.61
C LYS A 146 -9.18 -9.52 9.14
N ARG A 147 -10.27 -9.60 9.92
CA ARG A 147 -11.47 -8.78 9.66
C ARG A 147 -11.10 -7.30 9.76
N ASN A 148 -11.46 -6.51 8.76
CA ASN A 148 -11.07 -5.10 8.62
C ASN A 148 -9.55 -4.88 8.72
N GLY A 149 -8.77 -5.90 8.33
CA GLY A 149 -7.32 -5.83 8.33
C GLY A 149 -6.76 -4.83 7.34
N LEU A 150 -5.54 -4.40 7.60
CA LEU A 150 -4.81 -3.47 6.77
C LEU A 150 -4.41 -4.13 5.44
N ILE A 151 -4.29 -3.31 4.41
CA ILE A 151 -3.71 -3.66 3.13
C ILE A 151 -2.43 -2.85 3.00
N LYS A 152 -1.34 -3.52 2.63
CA LYS A 152 -0.09 -2.87 2.25
C LYS A 152 0.08 -2.93 0.74
N LYS A 153 0.30 -1.77 0.13
CA LYS A 153 0.62 -1.59 -1.28
C LYS A 153 2.03 -1.01 -1.38
N SER A 154 2.90 -1.63 -2.18
CA SER A 154 4.28 -1.17 -2.35
C SER A 154 4.66 -1.06 -3.81
N MET A 155 5.54 -0.09 -4.10
CA MET A 155 6.15 0.13 -5.41
C MET A 155 7.58 0.62 -5.22
N SER A 156 8.44 0.30 -6.18
CA SER A 156 9.85 0.68 -6.13
C SER A 156 10.30 1.19 -7.50
N LEU A 157 11.19 2.17 -7.50
CA LEU A 157 11.80 2.78 -8.68
C LEU A 157 13.32 2.83 -8.51
N ILE A 158 14.05 2.97 -9.60
CA ILE A 158 15.49 3.28 -9.56
C ILE A 158 15.68 4.71 -10.03
N VAL A 159 16.28 5.56 -9.19
CA VAL A 159 16.57 6.97 -9.49
C VAL A 159 18.04 7.20 -9.23
N ASP A 160 18.77 7.65 -10.25
CA ASP A 160 20.22 7.90 -10.19
C ASP A 160 21.01 6.69 -9.63
N GLY A 161 20.58 5.48 -9.99
CA GLY A 161 21.19 4.22 -9.53
C GLY A 161 20.78 3.76 -8.13
N VAL A 162 19.96 4.52 -7.43
CA VAL A 162 19.48 4.21 -6.06
C VAL A 162 18.03 3.75 -6.10
N GLN A 163 17.72 2.67 -5.37
CA GLN A 163 16.34 2.24 -5.21
C GLN A 163 15.56 3.18 -4.28
N GLN A 164 14.42 3.65 -4.78
CA GLN A 164 13.42 4.41 -4.06
C GLN A 164 12.22 3.51 -3.82
N HIS A 165 11.63 3.58 -2.64
CA HIS A 165 10.50 2.75 -2.24
C HIS A 165 9.36 3.60 -1.72
N ILE A 166 8.13 3.19 -2.05
CA ILE A 166 6.92 3.71 -1.44
C ILE A 166 6.12 2.56 -0.82
N ILE A 167 5.67 2.76 0.42
CA ILE A 167 4.84 1.83 1.19
C ILE A 167 3.57 2.56 1.59
N SER A 168 2.44 2.08 1.11
CA SER A 168 1.10 2.63 1.36
C SER A 168 0.26 1.64 2.14
N TYR A 169 -0.47 2.15 3.13
CA TYR A 169 -1.35 1.39 3.99
C TYR A 169 -2.78 1.91 3.88
N TYR A 170 -3.76 1.03 3.74
CA TYR A 170 -5.18 1.41 3.71
C TYR A 170 -6.08 0.24 4.10
N THR A 171 -7.33 0.52 4.49
CA THR A 171 -8.39 -0.49 4.57
C THR A 171 -9.29 -0.40 3.34
N LYS A 172 -9.96 -1.50 2.99
CA LYS A 172 -10.97 -1.50 1.92
C LYS A 172 -12.04 -0.45 2.19
N GLU A 173 -12.52 -0.41 3.43
CA GLU A 173 -13.63 0.46 3.82
C GLU A 173 -13.29 1.95 3.67
N ASP A 174 -12.11 2.39 4.11
CA ASP A 174 -11.73 3.80 3.99
C ASP A 174 -11.55 4.24 2.52
N VAL A 175 -11.18 3.32 1.62
CA VAL A 175 -11.09 3.61 0.18
C VAL A 175 -12.47 3.60 -0.47
N MET A 176 -13.29 2.58 -0.20
CA MET A 176 -14.63 2.44 -0.79
C MET A 176 -15.61 3.52 -0.31
N SER A 177 -15.42 4.04 0.91
CA SER A 177 -16.16 5.19 1.43
C SER A 177 -15.57 6.55 1.02
N SER A 178 -14.57 6.56 0.13
CA SER A 178 -13.90 7.78 -0.37
C SER A 178 -13.34 8.70 0.72
N LYS A 179 -12.95 8.13 1.87
CA LYS A 179 -12.38 8.89 3.00
C LYS A 179 -10.94 9.31 2.78
N LEU A 180 -10.21 8.60 1.91
CA LEU A 180 -8.80 8.85 1.61
C LEU A 180 -8.66 9.54 0.25
N ARG A 181 -8.09 10.75 0.23
CA ARG A 181 -7.77 11.48 -1.00
C ARG A 181 -6.53 10.91 -1.69
N THR A 182 -6.48 11.00 -3.01
CA THR A 182 -5.29 10.63 -3.79
C THR A 182 -4.35 11.83 -3.97
N PRO A 183 -3.02 11.62 -4.12
CA PRO A 183 -2.09 12.69 -4.47
C PRO A 183 -2.54 13.50 -5.69
N SER A 184 -2.99 12.85 -6.76
CA SER A 184 -3.47 13.52 -7.98
C SER A 184 -4.75 14.34 -7.79
N SER A 185 -5.54 14.09 -6.74
CA SER A 185 -6.70 14.93 -6.40
C SER A 185 -6.34 16.25 -5.73
N LEU A 186 -5.09 16.42 -5.26
CA LEU A 186 -4.63 17.64 -4.60
C LEU A 186 -3.91 18.56 -5.56
N VAL A 187 -4.37 19.80 -5.71
CA VAL A 187 -3.80 20.80 -6.62
C VAL A 187 -2.29 21.01 -6.41
N GLU A 188 -1.86 21.04 -5.15
CA GLU A 188 -0.45 21.22 -4.76
C GLU A 188 0.48 20.10 -5.27
N LEU A 189 -0.06 18.89 -5.44
CA LEU A 189 0.70 17.73 -5.93
C LEU A 189 0.45 17.48 -7.41
N SER A 190 -0.79 17.61 -7.88
CA SER A 190 -1.17 17.31 -9.26
C SER A 190 -0.53 18.26 -10.29
N SER A 191 -0.15 19.47 -9.86
CA SER A 191 0.58 20.46 -10.65
C SER A 191 2.09 20.19 -10.74
N LEU A 192 2.63 19.23 -10.00
CA LEU A 192 4.05 18.90 -10.07
C LEU A 192 4.38 18.23 -11.41
N GLU A 193 5.36 18.80 -12.11
CA GLU A 193 5.97 18.16 -13.26
C GLU A 193 6.90 17.02 -12.81
N VAL A 194 6.55 15.78 -13.15
CA VAL A 194 7.33 14.59 -12.77
C VAL A 194 8.61 14.54 -13.60
N SER A 195 9.77 14.55 -12.92
CA SER A 195 11.09 14.47 -13.57
C SER A 195 11.18 13.26 -14.52
N PRO A 196 11.81 13.38 -15.71
CA PRO A 196 12.06 12.27 -16.63
C PRO A 196 12.67 11.03 -15.97
N GLY A 197 13.62 11.21 -15.05
CA GLY A 197 14.27 10.11 -14.33
C GLY A 197 13.35 9.26 -13.44
N LEU A 198 12.13 9.74 -13.12
CA LEU A 198 11.16 8.97 -12.32
C LEU A 198 10.27 8.06 -13.17
N HIS A 199 10.12 8.34 -14.47
CA HIS A 199 9.23 7.57 -15.34
C HIS A 199 9.94 6.90 -16.53
N LEU A 200 11.11 7.40 -16.93
CA LEU A 200 11.96 6.77 -17.94
C LEU A 200 12.84 5.68 -17.32
N ARG A 201 13.09 4.61 -18.09
CA ARG A 201 13.97 3.49 -17.73
C ARG A 201 13.58 2.74 -16.45
N GLN A 202 12.31 2.81 -16.08
CA GLN A 202 11.73 1.98 -15.04
C GLN A 202 11.22 0.69 -15.65
N ASN A 203 11.40 -0.43 -14.95
CA ASN A 203 10.83 -1.71 -15.34
C ASN A 203 9.35 -1.79 -14.91
N PHE A 204 8.55 -0.83 -15.37
CA PHE A 204 7.11 -0.86 -15.16
C PHE A 204 6.50 -2.04 -15.90
N ARG A 205 5.64 -2.79 -15.21
CA ARG A 205 4.84 -3.85 -15.84
C ARG A 205 3.74 -3.26 -16.71
N ILE A 206 3.23 -2.09 -16.33
CA ILE A 206 2.30 -1.28 -17.11
C ILE A 206 2.89 0.13 -17.24
N PRO A 207 3.16 0.65 -18.45
CA PRO A 207 3.64 2.02 -18.60
C PRO A 207 2.73 3.01 -17.87
N ALA A 208 3.31 4.01 -17.20
CA ALA A 208 2.57 4.93 -16.33
C ALA A 208 1.39 5.66 -17.02
N PHE A 209 1.44 5.77 -18.36
CA PHE A 209 0.43 6.41 -19.20
C PHE A 209 -0.70 5.47 -19.70
N GLN A 210 -0.58 4.14 -19.53
CA GLN A 210 -1.52 3.14 -20.05
C GLN A 210 -2.44 2.52 -19.00
N GLN A 211 -2.34 2.92 -17.74
CA GLN A 211 -3.03 2.23 -16.65
C GLN A 211 -4.57 2.37 -16.69
N ASN A 212 -5.11 3.32 -17.48
CA ASN A 212 -6.55 3.49 -17.69
C ASN A 212 -7.14 2.56 -18.78
N MET A 213 -6.32 1.78 -19.50
CA MET A 213 -6.77 1.02 -20.69
C MET A 213 -6.77 -0.51 -20.50
N ILE A 214 -6.27 -1.04 -19.38
CA ILE A 214 -6.04 -2.48 -19.21
C ILE A 214 -7.13 -3.18 -18.38
N GLU A 215 -8.06 -2.44 -17.76
CA GLU A 215 -9.16 -3.06 -17.01
C GLU A 215 -10.26 -3.69 -17.89
N ASP A 216 -10.34 -3.33 -19.18
CA ASP A 216 -11.41 -3.80 -20.07
C ASP A 216 -11.11 -5.09 -20.86
N THR A 217 -9.87 -5.59 -20.90
CA THR A 217 -9.51 -6.73 -21.77
C THR A 217 -9.30 -8.06 -21.06
N SER A 218 -9.72 -8.20 -19.79
CA SER A 218 -9.61 -9.48 -19.07
C SER A 218 -10.91 -10.29 -18.96
N ILE A 219 -11.93 -9.93 -19.75
CA ILE A 219 -13.12 -10.76 -19.98
C ILE A 219 -13.01 -11.36 -21.38
N THR A 220 -12.19 -12.39 -21.52
CA THR A 220 -12.46 -13.43 -22.52
C THR A 220 -12.48 -14.73 -21.75
N ASP A 221 -13.70 -15.25 -21.58
CA ASP A 221 -13.98 -16.56 -21.02
C ASP A 221 -13.21 -17.62 -21.82
N ASP A 222 -12.34 -18.36 -21.12
CA ASP A 222 -11.77 -19.61 -21.58
C ASP A 222 -12.62 -20.73 -20.96
N ASP A 223 -13.72 -21.04 -21.64
CA ASP A 223 -14.48 -22.27 -21.45
C ASP A 223 -14.45 -23.02 -22.80
N GLY A 224 -13.56 -24.00 -22.87
CA GLY A 224 -13.36 -24.94 -23.97
C GLY A 224 -12.69 -26.21 -23.47
#